data_AF-A0AAT9G0D1-F1
#
_entry.id   AF-A0AAT9G0D1-F1
#
_cell.length_a   1.000
_cell.length_b   1.000
_cell.length_c   1.000
_cell.angle_alpha   90.00
_cell.angle_beta   90.00
_cell.angle_gamma   90.00
#
_symmetry.space_group_name_H-M   'P 1'
#
loop_
_entity.id
_entity.type
_entity.pdbx_description
1 polymer ?
#
loop_
_entity_poly.entity_id
_entity_poly.type
_entity_poly.pdbx_seq_one_letter_code
_entity_poly.pdbx_strand_id
1 'polypeptide(L)' 'MAYSRDFKQGALDYIKEGHSHVEAAKIFDVGVRTLFTWEKKDLNKDT' A
#
# COMPACT_ATOMS: atom_id res chain seq x y z
N MET A 1 -13.90 -4.84 -1.67
CA MET A 1 -13.20 -5.60 -0.62
C MET A 1 -12.71 -4.67 0.47
N ALA A 2 -12.84 -5.06 1.73
CA ALA A 2 -12.25 -4.35 2.87
C ALA A 2 -10.97 -5.09 3.29
N TYR A 3 -9.82 -4.45 3.11
CA TYR A 3 -8.53 -4.96 3.60
C TYR A 3 -8.31 -4.47 5.03
N SER A 4 -7.74 -5.32 5.89
CA SER A 4 -7.42 -4.96 7.27
C SER A 4 -6.39 -3.83 7.35
N ARG A 5 -6.32 -3.14 8.49
CA ARG A 5 -5.36 -2.06 8.70
C ARG A 5 -3.92 -2.60 8.60
N ASP A 6 -3.65 -3.72 9.26
CA ASP A 6 -2.32 -4.32 9.30
C ASP A 6 -1.86 -4.78 7.92
N PHE A 7 -2.79 -5.33 7.12
CA PHE A 7 -2.49 -5.72 5.74
C PHE A 7 -2.11 -4.52 4.87
N LYS A 8 -2.87 -3.42 4.99
CA LYS A 8 -2.54 -2.17 4.27
C LYS A 8 -1.21 -1.61 4.73
N GLN A 9 -0.96 -1.63 6.04
CA GLN A 9 0.28 -1.11 6.60
C GLN A 9 1.48 -1.90 6.11
N GLY A 10 1.43 -3.24 6.14
CA GLY A 10 2.51 -4.08 5.61
C GLY A 10 2.80 -3.82 4.13
N ALA A 11 1.77 -3.59 3.31
CA ALA A 11 1.96 -3.24 1.90
C ALA A 11 2.61 -1.86 1.71
N LEU A 12 2.24 -0.88 2.54
CA LEU A 12 2.83 0.46 2.50
C LEU A 12 4.26 0.48 3.04
N ASP A 13 4.54 -0.26 4.11
CA ASP A 13 5.88 -0.35 4.71
C ASP A 13 6.85 -1.00 3.73
N TYR A 14 6.42 -2.05 3.02
CA TYR A 14 7.19 -2.66 1.94
C TYR A 14 7.56 -1.65 0.84
N ILE A 15 6.63 -0.78 0.43
CA ILE A 15 6.93 0.30 -0.52
C ILE A 15 7.90 1.34 0.08
N LYS A 16 7.70 1.71 1.36
CA LYS A 16 8.58 2.65 2.09
C LYS A 16 10.01 2.11 2.25
N GLU A 17 10.19 0.79 2.32
CA GLU A 17 11.51 0.13 2.32
C GLU A 17 12.23 0.20 0.95
N GLY A 18 11.59 0.77 -0.08
CA GLY A 18 12.18 1.03 -1.39
C GLY A 18 11.77 0.04 -2.49
N HIS A 19 10.83 -0.87 -2.19
CA HIS A 19 10.30 -1.79 -3.19
C HIS A 19 9.32 -1.11 -4.15
N SER A 20 9.20 -1.66 -5.37
CA SER A 20 8.30 -1.07 -6.37
C SER A 20 6.83 -1.41 -6.11
N HIS A 21 5.92 -0.52 -6.51
CA HIS A 21 4.47 -0.80 -6.46
C HIS A 21 4.06 -2.01 -7.29
N VAL A 22 4.82 -2.35 -8.34
CA VAL A 22 4.56 -3.52 -9.19
C VAL A 22 4.91 -4.82 -8.46
N GLU A 23 6.01 -4.84 -7.71
CA GLU A 23 6.37 -5.98 -6.85
C GLU A 23 5.39 -6.13 -5.70
N ALA A 24 5.08 -5.03 -5.01
CA ALA A 24 4.09 -5.01 -3.93
C ALA A 24 2.72 -5.51 -4.40
N ALA A 25 2.26 -5.10 -5.60
CA ALA A 25 1.00 -5.56 -6.16
C ALA A 25 0.94 -7.09 -6.32
N LYS A 26 2.06 -7.71 -6.70
CA LYS A 26 2.16 -9.17 -6.84
C LYS A 26 2.22 -9.87 -5.48
N ILE A 27 3.02 -9.37 -4.56
CA ILE A 27 3.23 -9.97 -3.23
C ILE A 27 1.96 -9.92 -2.39
N PHE A 28 1.26 -8.79 -2.43
CA PHE A 28 0.05 -8.55 -1.65
C PHE A 28 -1.22 -8.88 -2.44
N ASP A 29 -1.12 -9.41 -3.67
CA ASP A 29 -2.28 -9.73 -4.53
C ASP A 29 -3.32 -8.61 -4.61
N VAL A 30 -2.84 -7.39 -4.88
CA VAL A 30 -3.68 -6.20 -5.03
C VAL A 30 -3.32 -5.43 -6.28
N GLY A 31 -4.28 -4.67 -6.82
CA GLY A 31 -4.01 -3.78 -7.93
C GLY A 31 -3.01 -2.67 -7.55
N VAL A 32 -2.08 -2.34 -8.44
CA VAL A 32 -1.14 -1.21 -8.29
C VAL A 32 -1.88 0.10 -7.94
N ARG A 33 -3.05 0.33 -8.56
CA ARG A 33 -3.89 1.50 -8.28
C ARG A 33 -4.46 1.52 -6.87
N THR A 34 -4.70 0.36 -6.28
CA THR A 34 -5.13 0.22 -4.88
C THR A 34 -4.02 0.70 -3.95
N LEU A 35 -2.75 0.34 -4.22
CA LEU A 35 -1.60 0.79 -3.44
C LEU A 35 -1.43 2.32 -3.49
N PHE A 36 -1.48 2.93 -4.68
CA PHE A 36 -1.45 4.40 -4.82
C PHE A 36 -2.58 5.09 -4.05
N THR A 37 -3.77 4.48 -4.01
CA THR A 37 -4.90 5.03 -3.25
C THR A 37 -4.65 4.95 -1.74
N TRP A 38 -3.95 3.92 -1.26
CA TRP A 38 -3.60 3.78 0.15
C TRP A 38 -2.52 4.76 0.55
N GLU A 39 -1.44 4.91 -0.22
CA GLU A 39 -0.39 5.92 0.04
C GLU A 39 -0.97 7.33 0.12
N LYS A 40 -1.79 7.71 -0.84
CA LYS A 40 -2.42 9.04 -0.84
C LYS A 40 -3.28 9.28 0.41
N LYS A 41 -3.96 8.23 0.89
CA LYS A 41 -4.76 8.31 2.13
C LYS A 41 -3.91 8.29 3.39
N ASP A 42 -2.71 7.72 3.35
CA ASP A 42 -1.75 7.73 4.45
C ASP A 42 -1.16 9.14 4.62
N LEU A 43 -0.65 9.72 3.52
CA LEU A 43 -0.08 11.07 3.49
C LEU A 43 -1.05 12.16 3.96
N ASN A 44 -2.34 12.03 3.63
CA ASN A 44 -3.37 13.00 4.02
C ASN A 44 -3.77 12.92 5.51
N LYS A 45 -3.29 11.94 6.28
CA LYS A 45 -3.57 11.87 7.74
C LYS A 45 -2.55 12.65 8.57
N ASP A 46 -1.39 12.92 7.99
CA ASP A 46 -0.31 13.66 8.65
C ASP A 46 -0.43 15.19 8.42
N THR A 47 -1.57 15.64 7.87
CA THR A 47 -1.94 17.06 7.66
C THR A 47 -3.19 17.40 8.47
#